data_AF-A0A7W4EV66-F1
#
_entry.id   AF-A0A7W4EV66-F1
#
_cell.length_a   1.000
_cell.length_b   1.000
_cell.length_c   1.000
_cell.angle_alpha   90.00
_cell.angle_beta   90.00
_cell.angle_gamma   90.00
#
_symmetry.space_group_name_H-M   'P 1'
#
loop_
_entity.id
_entity.type
_entity.pdbx_description
1 polymer ?
#
loop_
_entity_poly.entity_id
_entity_poly.type
_entity_poly.pdbx_seq_one_letter_code
_entity_poly.pdbx_strand_id
1 'polypeptide(L)'
;MARIKKHITEEQRHTIAKMLAEGANQITISQAIGKHKSVVCREIKRNSNPETGEYTFDIAQAQANGRREKKKRPYKPNEDLRMRIVGLLERNWSPGQIVETFKLLEMPCVCQQTIYKMLRNDRKRGGSLYNRYRSGRKRLKLNT
;
A
#
# COMPACT_ATOMS: atom_id res chain seq x y z
N MET A 1 29.34 -2.71 -2.00
CA MET A 1 28.70 -1.93 -0.92
C MET A 1 27.49 -2.68 -0.38
N ALA A 2 27.38 -2.87 0.94
CA ALA A 2 26.29 -3.61 1.55
C ALA A 2 24.93 -2.90 1.34
N ARG A 3 23.91 -3.64 0.92
CA ARG A 3 22.56 -3.10 0.70
C ARG A 3 21.93 -2.72 2.03
N ILE A 4 21.87 -1.42 2.34
CA ILE A 4 21.19 -0.92 3.54
C ILE A 4 19.70 -1.28 3.43
N LYS A 5 19.24 -2.27 4.21
CA LYS A 5 17.80 -2.59 4.29
C LYS A 5 17.03 -1.35 4.73
N LYS A 6 15.97 -0.98 4.00
CA LYS A 6 15.15 0.22 4.31
C LYS A 6 14.42 0.11 5.65
N HIS A 7 14.12 -1.12 6.09
CA HIS A 7 13.36 -1.40 7.29
C HIS A 7 14.25 -1.93 8.43
N ILE A 8 13.85 -1.66 9.67
CA ILE A 8 14.40 -2.30 10.87
C ILE A 8 14.05 -3.79 10.79
N THR A 9 15.09 -4.61 10.87
CA THR A 9 14.98 -6.07 10.90
C THR A 9 14.64 -6.58 12.30
N GLU A 10 14.29 -7.86 12.40
CA GLU A 10 14.02 -8.53 13.66
C GLU A 10 15.25 -8.53 14.58
N GLU A 11 16.41 -8.93 14.06
CA GLU A 11 17.70 -8.83 14.76
C GLU A 11 17.96 -7.43 15.29
N GLN A 12 17.69 -6.40 14.48
CA GLN A 12 17.86 -5.00 14.91
C GLN A 12 16.87 -4.61 16.02
N ARG A 13 15.64 -5.12 16.03
CA ARG A 13 14.71 -4.90 17.17
C ARG A 13 15.23 -5.56 18.43
N HIS A 14 15.77 -6.77 18.31
CA HIS A 14 16.37 -7.48 19.43
C HIS A 14 17.54 -6.68 20.02
N THR A 15 18.42 -6.14 19.16
CA THR A 15 19.50 -5.24 19.59
C THR A 15 18.97 -3.97 20.24
N ILE A 16 17.95 -3.31 19.67
CA ILE A 16 17.35 -2.11 20.25
C ILE A 16 16.79 -2.40 21.65
N ALA A 17 16.05 -3.51 21.81
CA ALA A 17 15.45 -3.88 23.09
C ALA A 17 16.53 -4.15 24.16
N LYS A 18 17.56 -4.92 23.81
CA LYS A 18 18.69 -5.20 24.71
C LYS A 18 19.39 -3.91 25.15
N MET A 19 19.74 -3.05 24.20
CA MET A 19 20.47 -1.81 24.49
C MET A 19 19.62 -0.79 25.28
N LEU A 20 18.31 -0.75 25.05
CA LEU A 20 17.42 0.08 25.88
C LEU A 20 17.33 -0.42 27.32
N ALA A 21 17.30 -1.74 27.53
CA ALA A 21 17.36 -2.33 28.86
C ALA A 21 18.68 -2.03 29.58
N GLU A 22 19.78 -1.90 28.83
CA GLU A 22 21.09 -1.45 29.32
C GLU A 22 21.19 0.08 29.53
N GLY A 23 20.12 0.84 29.29
CA GLY A 23 20.10 2.30 29.46
C GLY A 23 20.81 3.07 28.34
N ALA A 24 21.12 2.44 27.20
CA ALA A 24 21.79 3.10 26.10
C ALA A 24 20.89 4.17 25.46
N ASN A 25 21.51 5.29 25.08
CA ASN A 25 20.79 6.36 24.37
C ASN A 25 20.53 5.99 22.89
N GLN A 26 19.57 6.69 22.27
CA GLN A 26 19.17 6.42 20.88
C GLN A 26 20.28 6.67 19.85
N ILE A 27 21.29 7.49 20.16
CA ILE A 27 22.43 7.77 19.28
C ILE A 27 23.34 6.54 19.24
N THR A 28 23.69 6.00 20.40
CA THR A 28 24.49 4.77 20.54
C THR A 28 23.81 3.59 19.86
N ILE A 29 22.49 3.43 20.07
CA ILE A 29 21.70 2.39 19.41
C ILE A 29 21.76 2.54 17.90
N SER A 30 21.65 3.78 17.39
CA SER A 30 21.68 4.07 15.96
C SER A 30 22.99 3.68 15.30
N GLN A 31 24.12 3.93 15.99
CA GLN A 31 25.44 3.52 15.55
C GLN A 31 25.58 2.00 15.55
N ALA A 32 25.13 1.33 16.63
CA ALA A 32 25.22 -0.13 16.76
C ALA A 32 24.46 -0.88 15.65
N ILE A 33 23.26 -0.43 15.29
CA ILE A 33 22.45 -1.11 14.27
C ILE A 33 22.70 -0.60 12.84
N GLY A 34 23.56 0.41 12.67
CA GLY A 34 23.83 1.04 11.38
C GLY A 34 22.61 1.73 10.77
N LYS A 35 21.81 2.43 11.58
CA LYS A 35 20.64 3.21 11.15
C LYS A 35 20.75 4.65 11.60
N HIS A 36 20.07 5.54 10.88
CA HIS A 36 19.99 6.93 11.32
C HIS A 36 19.16 7.05 12.62
N LYS A 37 19.55 7.97 13.53
CA LYS A 37 18.86 8.22 14.80
C LYS A 37 17.35 8.41 14.68
N SER A 38 16.89 9.07 13.61
CA SER A 38 15.45 9.29 13.35
C SER A 38 14.70 8.01 12.97
N VAL A 39 15.39 6.97 12.50
CA VAL A 39 14.80 5.65 12.26
C VAL A 39 14.58 4.95 13.60
N VAL A 40 15.58 4.97 14.49
CA VAL A 40 15.49 4.39 15.84
C VAL A 40 14.37 5.07 16.64
N CYS A 41 14.35 6.41 16.66
CA CYS A 41 13.31 7.17 17.35
C CYS A 41 11.88 6.80 16.88
N ARG A 42 11.69 6.71 15.55
CA ARG A 42 10.40 6.31 14.97
C ARG A 42 10.07 4.84 15.22
N GLU A 43 11.07 3.97 15.28
CA GLU A 43 10.87 2.56 15.59
C GLU A 43 10.35 2.42 17.02
N ILE A 44 11.04 3.02 18.00
CA ILE A 44 10.66 2.99 19.41
C ILE A 44 9.24 3.55 19.59
N LYS A 45 9.00 4.78 19.13
CA LYS A 45 7.70 5.44 19.25
C LYS A 45 6.53 4.63 18.67
N ARG A 46 6.77 3.88 17.60
CA ARG A 46 5.71 3.10 16.92
C ARG A 46 5.49 1.72 17.49
N ASN A 47 6.41 1.20 18.28
CA ASN A 47 6.47 -0.21 18.67
C ASN A 47 6.55 -0.44 20.18
N SER A 48 6.66 0.63 20.97
CA SER A 48 6.47 0.56 22.40
C SER A 48 5.06 0.14 22.77
N ASN A 49 4.91 -0.47 23.94
CA ASN A 49 3.62 -0.73 24.56
C ASN A 49 2.86 0.61 24.72
N PRO A 50 1.62 0.74 24.22
CA PRO A 50 0.83 1.95 24.38
C PRO A 50 0.50 2.31 25.83
N GLU A 51 0.42 1.31 26.71
CA GLU A 51 0.04 1.47 28.11
C GLU A 51 1.24 1.77 29.00
N THR A 52 2.31 0.96 28.88
CA THR A 52 3.51 1.09 29.74
C THR A 52 4.60 1.97 29.13
N GLY A 53 4.57 2.24 27.81
CA GLY A 53 5.65 2.92 27.09
C GLY A 53 6.90 2.06 26.86
N GLU A 54 6.93 0.85 27.42
CA GLU A 54 8.10 -0.03 27.36
C GLU A 54 8.33 -0.56 25.94
N TYR A 55 9.60 -0.66 25.57
CA TYR A 55 10.03 -1.25 24.31
C TYR A 55 10.62 -2.63 24.56
N THR A 56 9.87 -3.69 24.26
CA THR A 56 10.35 -5.07 24.27
C THR A 56 10.34 -5.65 22.86
N PHE A 57 11.18 -6.67 22.62
CA PHE A 57 11.29 -7.32 21.33
C PHE A 57 9.94 -7.89 20.86
N ASP A 58 9.26 -8.65 21.72
CA ASP A 58 8.01 -9.33 21.37
C ASP A 58 6.90 -8.35 20.99
N ILE A 59 6.74 -7.28 21.79
CA ILE A 59 5.75 -6.23 21.53
C ILE A 59 6.09 -5.52 20.22
N ALA A 60 7.36 -5.15 20.04
CA ALA A 60 7.77 -4.42 18.85
C ALA A 60 7.60 -5.25 17.57
N GLN A 61 7.90 -6.54 17.63
CA GLN A 61 7.73 -7.45 16.51
C GLN A 61 6.25 -7.70 16.21
N ALA A 62 5.42 -7.92 17.24
CA ALA A 62 3.98 -8.08 17.10
C ALA A 62 3.31 -6.84 16.49
N GLN A 63 3.66 -5.63 16.95
CA GLN A 63 3.14 -4.39 16.38
C GLN A 63 3.58 -4.16 14.93
N ALA A 64 4.84 -4.48 14.61
CA ALA A 64 5.34 -4.42 13.23
C ALA A 64 4.59 -5.40 12.31
N ASN A 65 4.35 -6.62 12.77
CA ASN A 65 3.60 -7.65 12.06
C ASN A 65 2.14 -7.25 11.86
N GLY A 66 1.45 -6.82 12.92
CA GLY A 66 0.06 -6.36 12.84
C GLY A 66 -0.12 -5.19 11.86
N ARG A 67 0.84 -4.25 11.79
CA ARG A 67 0.81 -3.20 10.75
C ARG A 67 1.04 -3.73 9.35
N ARG A 68 1.90 -4.74 9.18
CA ARG A 68 2.15 -5.39 7.90
C ARG A 68 0.90 -6.14 7.41
N GLU A 69 0.16 -6.79 8.30
CA GLU A 69 -1.10 -7.46 8.02
C GLU A 69 -2.23 -6.47 7.71
N LYS A 70 -2.39 -5.43 8.53
CA LYS A 70 -3.36 -4.34 8.32
C LYS A 70 -3.13 -3.59 7.01
N LYS A 71 -1.93 -3.66 6.44
CA LYS A 71 -1.65 -3.15 5.09
C LYS A 71 -2.37 -4.03 4.07
N LYS A 72 -3.69 -3.83 3.94
CA LYS A 72 -4.52 -4.44 2.91
C LYS A 72 -3.83 -4.24 1.57
N ARG A 73 -3.42 -5.34 0.94
CA ARG A 73 -3.10 -5.30 -0.48
C ARG A 73 -4.39 -4.88 -1.17
N PRO A 74 -4.41 -3.81 -1.99
CA PRO A 74 -5.62 -3.46 -2.72
C PRO A 74 -6.09 -4.70 -3.47
N TYR A 75 -7.39 -4.99 -3.40
CA TYR A 75 -8.02 -6.08 -4.15
C TYR A 75 -7.51 -6.01 -5.59
N LYS A 76 -6.72 -7.00 -5.98
CA LYS A 76 -6.22 -7.10 -7.33
C LYS A 76 -7.34 -7.79 -8.11
N PRO A 77 -7.90 -7.16 -9.16
CA PRO A 77 -8.80 -7.89 -10.03
C PRO A 77 -8.07 -9.14 -10.52
N ASN A 78 -8.73 -10.30 -10.47
CA ASN A 78 -8.25 -11.47 -11.18
C ASN A 78 -8.25 -11.19 -12.69
N GLU A 79 -7.60 -12.06 -13.47
CA GLU A 79 -7.45 -11.82 -14.91
C GLU A 79 -8.81 -11.76 -15.61
N ASP A 80 -9.78 -12.58 -15.19
CA ASP A 80 -11.14 -12.58 -15.73
C ASP A 80 -11.86 -11.24 -15.53
N LEU A 81 -11.86 -10.71 -14.31
CA LEU A 81 -12.45 -9.41 -14.00
C LEU A 81 -11.72 -8.30 -14.76
N ARG A 82 -10.39 -8.40 -14.88
CA ARG A 82 -9.59 -7.45 -15.65
C ARG A 82 -9.99 -7.45 -17.12
N MET A 83 -10.13 -8.62 -17.75
CA MET A 83 -10.57 -8.75 -19.14
C MET A 83 -11.97 -8.19 -19.36
N ARG A 84 -12.91 -8.48 -18.44
CA ARG A 84 -14.28 -7.91 -18.51
C ARG A 84 -14.26 -6.38 -18.42
N ILE A 85 -13.52 -5.81 -17.48
CA ILE A 85 -13.38 -4.35 -17.33
C ILE A 85 -12.76 -3.74 -18.60
N VAL A 86 -11.70 -4.35 -19.15
CA VAL A 86 -11.04 -3.86 -20.38
C VAL A 86 -12.00 -3.91 -21.57
N GLY A 87 -12.73 -5.01 -21.77
CA GLY A 87 -13.70 -5.11 -22.86
C GLY A 87 -14.83 -4.08 -22.77
N LEU A 88 -15.28 -3.74 -21.56
CA LEU A 88 -16.26 -2.66 -21.37
C LEU A 88 -15.66 -1.27 -21.61
N LEU A 89 -14.42 -1.03 -21.18
CA LEU A 89 -13.70 0.22 -21.47
C LEU A 89 -13.48 0.41 -22.98
N GLU A 90 -13.19 -0.66 -23.73
CA GLU A 90 -13.07 -0.63 -25.19
C GLU A 90 -14.40 -0.32 -25.89
N ARG A 91 -15.52 -0.71 -25.27
CA ARG A 91 -16.89 -0.35 -25.69
C ARG A 91 -17.30 1.05 -25.22
N ASN A 92 -16.36 1.88 -24.77
CA ASN A 92 -16.58 3.25 -24.28
C ASN A 92 -17.44 3.36 -23.01
N TRP A 93 -17.56 2.30 -22.22
CA TRP A 93 -18.22 2.40 -20.91
C TRP A 93 -17.36 3.25 -19.96
N SER A 94 -18.01 4.14 -19.22
CA SER A 94 -17.33 4.90 -18.19
C SER A 94 -17.02 4.00 -16.98
N PRO A 95 -15.92 4.26 -16.24
CA PRO A 95 -15.63 3.57 -14.99
C PRO A 95 -16.79 3.58 -13.99
N GLY A 96 -17.61 4.63 -14.00
CA GLY A 96 -18.83 4.70 -13.18
C GLY A 96 -19.88 3.70 -13.59
N GLN A 97 -20.22 3.64 -14.89
CA GLN A 97 -21.17 2.67 -15.44
C GLN A 97 -20.73 1.22 -15.19
N ILE A 98 -19.44 0.92 -15.36
CA ILE A 98 -18.92 -0.43 -15.10
C ILE A 98 -19.17 -0.85 -13.64
N VAL A 99 -18.90 0.04 -12.68
CA VAL A 99 -19.12 -0.26 -11.27
C VAL A 99 -20.61 -0.40 -10.95
N GLU A 100 -21.43 0.49 -11.47
CA GLU A 100 -22.89 0.45 -11.24
C GLU A 100 -23.51 -0.82 -11.82
N THR A 101 -23.15 -1.18 -13.05
CA THR A 101 -23.68 -2.39 -13.70
C THR A 101 -23.24 -3.67 -12.99
N PHE A 102 -22.00 -3.76 -12.54
CA PHE A 102 -21.57 -4.94 -11.79
C PHE A 102 -22.28 -5.04 -10.44
N LYS A 103 -22.55 -3.90 -9.80
CA LYS A 103 -23.34 -3.84 -8.57
C LYS A 103 -24.78 -4.32 -8.80
N LEU A 104 -25.42 -3.87 -9.88
CA LEU A 104 -26.77 -4.31 -10.27
C LEU A 104 -26.84 -5.80 -10.62
N LEU A 105 -25.76 -6.35 -11.18
CA LEU A 105 -25.64 -7.78 -11.53
C LEU A 105 -25.14 -8.66 -10.37
N GLU A 106 -24.99 -8.09 -9.16
CA GLU A 106 -24.42 -8.76 -7.98
C GLU A 106 -23.04 -9.42 -8.24
N MET A 107 -22.30 -8.86 -9.20
CA MET A 107 -20.98 -9.35 -9.59
C MET A 107 -19.86 -8.67 -8.79
N PRO A 108 -18.80 -9.41 -8.42
CA PRO A 108 -17.64 -8.82 -7.77
C PRO A 108 -16.97 -7.81 -8.71
N CYS A 109 -16.75 -6.58 -8.22
CA CYS A 109 -16.14 -5.50 -8.98
C CYS A 109 -15.14 -4.71 -8.15
N VAL A 110 -14.24 -4.02 -8.84
CA VAL A 110 -13.31 -3.07 -8.23
C VAL A 110 -13.96 -1.69 -8.12
N CYS A 111 -13.52 -0.85 -7.19
CA CYS A 111 -14.00 0.53 -7.15
C CYS A 111 -13.57 1.32 -8.40
N GLN A 112 -14.32 2.39 -8.73
CA GLN A 112 -14.09 3.23 -9.91
C GLN A 112 -12.63 3.75 -9.98
N GLN A 113 -12.05 4.08 -8.83
CA GLN A 113 -10.65 4.54 -8.72
C GLN A 113 -9.62 3.49 -9.16
N THR A 114 -9.93 2.21 -8.99
CA THR A 114 -9.09 1.10 -9.45
C THR A 114 -9.10 1.01 -10.97
N ILE A 115 -10.27 1.18 -11.60
CA ILE A 115 -10.41 1.25 -13.06
C ILE A 115 -9.63 2.46 -13.63
N TYR A 116 -9.76 3.64 -13.01
CA TYR A 116 -8.95 4.80 -13.38
C TYR A 116 -7.44 4.56 -13.22
N LYS A 117 -7.03 3.83 -12.18
CA LYS A 117 -5.63 3.43 -11.99
C LYS A 117 -5.17 2.47 -13.09
N MET A 118 -6.02 1.55 -13.55
CA MET A 118 -5.73 0.67 -14.70
C MET A 118 -5.50 1.49 -15.96
N LEU A 119 -6.37 2.45 -16.28
CA LEU A 119 -6.21 3.36 -17.42
C LEU A 119 -4.92 4.18 -17.35
N ARG A 120 -4.58 4.74 -16.17
CA ARG A 120 -3.32 5.48 -15.99
C ARG A 120 -2.09 4.59 -16.15
N ASN A 121 -2.15 3.34 -15.69
CA ASN A 121 -1.06 2.39 -15.83
C ASN A 121 -0.88 1.92 -17.27
N ASP A 122 -1.98 1.73 -18.01
CA ASP A 122 -1.97 1.45 -19.44
C ASP A 122 -1.24 2.56 -20.20
N ARG A 123 -1.61 3.83 -19.95
CA ARG A 123 -0.92 5.00 -20.53
C ARG A 123 0.58 5.01 -20.24
N LYS A 124 0.97 4.73 -18.99
CA LYS A 124 2.39 4.68 -18.58
C LYS A 124 3.18 3.57 -19.29
N ARG A 125 2.50 2.52 -19.75
CA ARG A 125 3.10 1.39 -20.48
C ARG A 125 3.02 1.57 -22.00
N GLY A 126 2.52 2.71 -22.49
CA GLY A 126 2.33 2.95 -23.93
C GLY A 126 1.13 2.22 -24.53
N GLY A 127 0.19 1.74 -23.70
CA GLY A 127 -1.02 1.07 -24.17
C GLY A 127 -2.02 2.01 -24.84
N SER A 128 -2.90 1.45 -25.68
CA SER A 128 -3.90 2.21 -26.43
C SER A 128 -5.23 2.39 -25.69
N LEU A 129 -5.47 1.67 -24.59
CA LEU A 129 -6.75 1.65 -23.88
C LEU A 129 -7.09 3.04 -23.32
N TYR A 130 -6.10 3.73 -22.76
CA TYR A 130 -6.27 5.11 -22.29
C TYR A 130 -6.70 6.06 -23.42
N ASN A 131 -6.09 5.92 -24.60
CA ASN A 131 -6.36 6.78 -25.74
C ASN A 131 -7.76 6.54 -26.30
N ARG A 132 -8.17 5.26 -26.45
CA ARG A 132 -9.54 4.91 -26.86
C ARG A 132 -10.59 5.46 -25.88
N TYR A 133 -10.38 5.23 -24.58
CA TYR A 133 -11.25 5.79 -23.54
C TYR A 133 -11.34 7.32 -23.59
N ARG A 134 -10.22 8.02 -23.84
CA ARG A 134 -10.18 9.48 -23.93
C ARG A 134 -10.92 10.00 -25.16
N SER A 135 -10.73 9.37 -26.32
CA SER A 135 -11.40 9.74 -27.57
C SER A 135 -12.92 9.51 -27.51
N GLY A 136 -13.38 8.55 -26.70
CA GLY A 136 -14.80 8.29 -26.42
C GLY A 136 -15.48 9.33 -25.51
N ARG A 137 -14.73 10.18 -24.78
CA ARG A 137 -15.26 11.28 -23.96
C ARG A 137 -15.67 12.51 -24.79
N LYS A 138 -16.41 12.33 -25.89
CA LYS A 138 -17.25 13.43 -26.36
C LYS A 138 -18.30 13.63 -25.26
N ARG A 139 -18.35 14.84 -24.67
CA ARG A 139 -19.27 15.20 -23.57
C ARG A 139 -20.66 14.62 -23.85
N LEU A 140 -21.08 13.58 -23.13
CA LEU A 140 -22.51 13.32 -23.00
C LEU A 140 -23.08 14.54 -22.26
N LYS A 141 -23.79 15.40 -22.98
CA LYS A 141 -24.72 16.33 -22.33
C LYS A 141 -25.73 15.43 -21.62
N LEU A 142 -25.75 15.48 -20.29
CA LEU A 142 -26.89 14.97 -19.55
C LEU A 142 -28.06 15.87 -20.00
N ASN A 143 -29.02 15.31 -20.73
CA ASN A 143 -30.30 15.97 -20.93
C ASN A 143 -31.00 15.89 -19.57
N THR A 144 -30.90 16.97 -18.80
CA THR A 144 -31.83 17.26 -17.71
C THR A 144 -33.17 17.66 -18.31
#